data_AF-A0A6S6QZ87-F1
#
_entry.id   AF-A0A6S6QZ87-F1
#
_cell.length_a   1.000
_cell.length_b   1.000
_cell.length_c   1.000
_cell.angle_alpha   90.00
_cell.angle_beta   90.00
_cell.angle_gamma   90.00
#
_symmetry.space_group_name_H-M   'P 1'
#
loop_
_entity.id
_entity.type
_entity.pdbx_description
1 polymer ?
#
loop_
_entity_poly.entity_id
_entity_poly.type
_entity_poly.pdbx_seq_one_letter_code
_entity_poly.pdbx_strand_id
1 'polypeptide(L)'
;MKSLIKTIYYGTLNPDDKVLKEDEEYQKLSEQILIIMEKLKKESSNENFKSITELMEITIESNSLESENAFLHGFRYGALIMMEILSD
;
A
#
# COMPACT_ATOMS: atom_id res chain seq x y z
N MET A 1 -17.96 -4.74 -20.30
CA MET A 1 -16.90 -5.04 -19.30
C MET A 1 -15.55 -5.03 -20.00
N LYS A 2 -14.55 -4.27 -19.52
CA LYS A 2 -13.18 -4.37 -20.06
C LYS A 2 -12.60 -5.73 -19.65
N SER A 3 -11.92 -6.40 -20.57
CA SER A 3 -11.20 -7.64 -20.28
C SER A 3 -10.17 -7.38 -19.17
N LEU A 4 -10.18 -8.18 -18.11
CA LEU A 4 -9.20 -8.10 -17.02
C LEU A 4 -7.76 -8.14 -17.56
N ILE A 5 -7.49 -8.98 -18.57
CA ILE A 5 -6.20 -9.07 -19.25
C ILE A 5 -5.84 -7.75 -19.93
N LYS A 6 -6.79 -7.07 -20.59
CA LYS A 6 -6.53 -5.75 -21.17
C LYS A 6 -6.27 -4.70 -20.09
N THR A 7 -7.00 -4.74 -18.97
CA THR A 7 -6.80 -3.81 -17.85
C THR A 7 -5.42 -3.96 -17.21
N ILE A 8 -4.93 -5.21 -17.07
CA ILE A 8 -3.57 -5.53 -16.64
C ILE A 8 -2.54 -5.07 -17.69
N TYR A 9 -2.75 -5.40 -18.97
CA TYR A 9 -1.84 -5.04 -20.07
C TYR A 9 -1.62 -3.52 -20.19
N TYR A 10 -2.67 -2.73 -20.00
CA TYR A 10 -2.57 -1.27 -20.04
C TYR A 10 -2.13 -0.63 -18.72
N GLY A 11 -1.81 -1.41 -17.67
CA GLY A 11 -1.43 -0.88 -16.36
C GLY A 11 -2.55 -0.07 -15.68
N THR A 12 -3.79 -0.21 -16.15
CA THR A 12 -4.96 0.53 -15.64
C THR A 12 -5.59 -0.11 -14.41
N LEU A 13 -5.05 -1.25 -13.98
CA LEU A 13 -5.39 -1.86 -12.70
C LEU A 13 -4.61 -1.12 -11.59
N ASN A 14 -4.96 0.14 -11.35
CA ASN A 14 -4.40 0.93 -10.26
C ASN A 14 -5.53 1.18 -9.23
N PRO A 15 -5.80 0.20 -8.35
CA PRO A 15 -6.82 0.35 -7.32
C PRO A 15 -6.44 1.44 -6.31
N ASP A 16 -5.15 1.67 -6.09
CA ASP A 16 -4.65 2.49 -5.00
C ASP A 16 -4.97 3.97 -5.22
N ASP A 17 -4.80 4.49 -6.44
CA ASP A 17 -4.82 5.95 -6.63
C ASP A 17 -6.23 6.58 -6.68
N LYS A 18 -7.26 5.79 -6.98
CA LYS A 18 -8.67 6.26 -7.01
C LYS A 18 -9.46 5.86 -5.78
N VAL A 19 -9.27 4.64 -5.26
CA VAL A 19 -10.03 4.16 -4.10
C VAL A 19 -9.55 4.85 -2.83
N LEU A 20 -8.24 5.05 -2.66
CA LEU A 20 -7.70 5.70 -1.46
C LEU A 20 -8.04 7.19 -1.39
N LYS A 21 -8.18 7.87 -2.54
CA LYS A 21 -8.57 9.29 -2.58
C LYS A 21 -10.04 9.53 -2.24
N GLU A 22 -10.91 8.54 -2.38
CA GLU A 22 -12.34 8.65 -2.07
C GLU A 22 -12.69 8.05 -0.68
N ASP A 23 -11.73 7.38 -0.03
CA ASP A 23 -11.91 6.77 1.29
C ASP A 23 -11.75 7.80 2.41
N GLU A 24 -12.87 8.13 3.07
CA GLU A 24 -12.89 9.10 4.17
C GLU A 24 -12.04 8.70 5.38
N GLU A 25 -11.88 7.40 5.64
CA GLU A 25 -11.08 6.91 6.76
C GLU A 25 -9.59 7.06 6.44
N TYR A 26 -9.19 6.71 5.23
CA TYR A 26 -7.82 6.94 4.75
C TYR A 26 -7.45 8.43 4.77
N GLN A 27 -8.35 9.31 4.35
CA GLN A 27 -8.14 10.76 4.41
C GLN A 27 -7.92 11.23 5.85
N LYS A 28 -8.78 10.81 6.80
CA LYS A 28 -8.64 11.17 8.23
C LYS A 28 -7.32 10.68 8.82
N LEU A 29 -6.90 9.47 8.48
CA LEU A 29 -5.60 8.94 8.92
C LEU A 29 -4.44 9.74 8.33
N SER A 30 -4.52 10.08 7.05
CA SER A 30 -3.52 10.92 6.37
C SER A 30 -3.39 12.30 7.02
N GLU A 31 -4.51 12.95 7.36
CA GLU A 31 -4.53 14.22 8.09
C GLU A 31 -3.89 14.09 9.48
N GLN A 32 -4.21 13.03 10.23
CA GLN A 32 -3.60 12.78 11.54
C GLN A 32 -2.09 12.59 11.45
N ILE A 33 -1.62 11.86 10.43
CA ILE A 33 -0.18 11.67 10.17
C ILE A 33 0.49 13.03 9.93
N LEU A 34 -0.10 13.89 9.09
CA LEU A 34 0.44 15.23 8.82
C LEU A 34 0.52 16.10 10.09
N ILE A 35 -0.53 16.11 10.91
CA ILE A 35 -0.57 16.87 12.16
C ILE A 35 0.55 16.40 13.12
N ILE A 36 0.73 15.08 13.26
CA ILE A 36 1.78 14.52 14.11
C ILE A 36 3.16 14.85 13.55
N MET A 37 3.36 14.76 12.24
CA MET A 37 4.62 15.11 11.59
C MET A 37 5.00 16.57 11.78
N GLU A 38 4.04 17.49 11.64
CA GLU A 38 4.29 18.91 11.90
C GLU A 38 4.64 19.18 13.37
N LYS A 39 3.97 18.51 14.30
CA LYS A 39 4.28 18.62 15.72
C LYS A 39 5.70 18.13 16.02
N LEU A 40 6.05 16.93 15.53
CA LEU A 40 7.37 16.35 15.68
C LEU A 40 8.46 17.24 15.10
N LYS A 41 8.20 17.87 13.94
CA LYS A 41 9.13 18.82 13.32
C LYS A 41 9.38 20.07 14.17
N LYS A 42 8.36 20.56 14.89
CA LYS A 42 8.45 21.75 15.75
C LYS A 42 9.11 21.46 17.10
N GLU A 43 8.88 20.27 17.66
CA GLU A 43 9.31 19.90 19.02
C GLU A 43 10.66 19.18 19.07
N SER A 44 11.17 18.69 17.93
CA SER A 44 12.41 17.91 17.87
C SER A 44 13.61 18.73 17.40
N SER A 45 14.82 18.30 17.76
CA SER A 45 16.04 18.75 17.09
C SER A 45 16.06 18.26 15.63
N ASN A 46 16.81 18.96 14.76
CA ASN A 46 16.95 18.56 13.35
C ASN A 46 17.47 17.13 13.17
N GLU A 47 18.40 16.68 14.02
CA GLU A 47 18.92 15.31 13.97
C GLU A 47 17.86 14.28 14.38
N ASN A 48 17.12 14.52 15.47
CA ASN A 48 16.06 13.61 15.91
C ASN A 48 14.95 13.51 14.87
N PHE A 49 14.54 14.64 14.27
CA PHE A 49 13.53 14.65 13.22
C PHE A 49 14.00 13.88 11.97
N LYS A 50 15.28 13.99 11.61
CA LYS A 50 15.87 13.23 10.50
C LYS A 50 15.80 11.73 10.76
N SER A 51 16.20 11.26 11.95
CA SER A 51 16.15 9.83 12.29
C SER A 51 14.71 9.29 12.31
N ILE A 52 13.74 10.07 12.77
CA ILE A 52 12.32 9.68 12.71
C ILE A 52 11.86 9.54 11.26
N THR A 53 12.22 10.48 10.39
CA THR A 53 11.84 10.45 8.97
C THR A 53 12.46 9.23 8.27
N GLU A 54 13.74 8.95 8.53
CA GLU A 54 14.44 7.78 7.99
C GLU A 54 13.79 6.46 8.44
N LEU A 55 13.39 6.35 9.72
CA LEU A 55 12.63 5.20 10.21
C LEU A 55 11.29 5.03 9.49
N MET A 56 10.57 6.13 9.26
CA MET A 56 9.30 6.09 8.53
C MET A 56 9.48 5.64 7.08
N GLU A 57 10.50 6.15 6.38
CA GLU A 57 10.83 5.75 5.02
C GLU A 57 11.11 4.24 4.92
N ILE A 58 11.97 3.71 5.80
CA ILE A 58 12.28 2.28 5.87
C ILE A 58 11.02 1.46 6.17
N THR A 59 10.17 1.94 7.08
CA THR A 59 8.92 1.24 7.44
C THR A 59 7.96 1.20 6.24
N ILE A 60 7.82 2.30 5.50
CA ILE A 60 6.99 2.35 4.28
C ILE A 60 7.51 1.36 3.24
N GLU A 61 8.82 1.33 3.00
CA GLU A 61 9.43 0.41 2.03
C GLU A 61 9.23 -1.06 2.45
N SER A 62 9.44 -1.38 3.73
CA SER A 62 9.21 -2.71 4.28
C SER A 62 7.74 -3.15 4.11
N ASN A 63 6.79 -2.29 4.45
CA ASN A 63 5.36 -2.58 4.32
C ASN A 63 4.94 -2.74 2.85
N SER A 64 5.53 -1.95 1.95
CA SER A 64 5.32 -2.07 0.51
C SER A 64 5.78 -3.45 0.01
N LEU A 65 6.97 -3.88 0.39
CA LEU A 65 7.52 -5.20 0.02
C LEU A 65 6.70 -6.36 0.62
N GLU A 66 6.26 -6.24 1.87
CA GLU A 66 5.37 -7.22 2.49
C GLU A 66 4.04 -7.33 1.73
N SER A 67 3.43 -6.19 1.40
CA SER A 67 2.16 -6.13 0.66
C SER A 67 2.28 -6.74 -0.74
N GLU A 68 3.37 -6.46 -1.45
CA GLU A 68 3.66 -7.09 -2.75
C GLU A 68 3.77 -8.60 -2.63
N ASN A 69 4.53 -9.10 -1.65
CA ASN A 69 4.71 -10.53 -1.43
C ASN A 69 3.39 -11.22 -1.03
N ALA A 70 2.61 -10.59 -0.16
CA ALA A 70 1.29 -11.09 0.24
C ALA A 70 0.35 -11.17 -0.96
N PHE A 71 0.34 -10.14 -1.82
CA PHE A 71 -0.43 -10.13 -3.07
C PHE A 71 -0.02 -11.28 -3.99
N LEU A 72 1.28 -11.42 -4.28
CA LEU A 72 1.79 -12.50 -5.14
C LEU A 72 1.47 -13.89 -4.60
N HIS A 73 1.64 -14.11 -3.30
CA HIS A 73 1.28 -15.37 -2.65
C HIS A 73 -0.22 -15.64 -2.72
N GLY A 74 -1.06 -14.63 -2.45
CA GLY A 74 -2.52 -14.76 -2.53
C GLY A 74 -2.99 -15.19 -3.93
N PHE A 75 -2.44 -14.58 -4.99
CA PHE A 75 -2.75 -14.97 -6.37
C PHE A 75 -2.28 -16.38 -6.71
N ARG A 76 -1.07 -16.77 -6.27
CA ARG A 76 -0.56 -18.13 -6.47
C ARG A 76 -1.45 -19.16 -5.78
N TYR A 77 -1.85 -18.92 -4.54
CA TYR A 77 -2.79 -19.79 -3.83
C TYR A 77 -4.14 -19.86 -4.53
N GLY A 78 -4.70 -18.72 -4.97
CA GLY A 78 -5.94 -18.71 -5.73
C GLY A 78 -5.86 -19.57 -7.00
N ALA A 79 -4.75 -19.51 -7.73
CA ALA A 79 -4.53 -20.35 -8.91
C ALA A 79 -4.43 -21.85 -8.56
N LEU A 80 -3.71 -22.20 -7.49
CA LEU A 80 -3.59 -23.59 -7.01
C LEU A 80 -4.97 -24.15 -6.61
N ILE A 81 -5.75 -23.40 -5.85
CA ILE A 81 -7.11 -23.77 -5.42
C ILE A 81 -8.01 -23.99 -6.64
N MET A 82 -7.95 -23.11 -7.65
CA MET A 82 -8.72 -23.27 -8.88
C MET A 82 -8.32 -24.52 -9.66
N MET A 83 -7.02 -24.82 -9.76
CA MET A 83 -6.56 -26.04 -10.43
C MET A 83 -7.00 -27.30 -9.70
N GLU A 84 -6.97 -27.31 -8.37
CA GLU A 84 -7.48 -28.42 -7.55
C GLU A 84 -8.95 -28.69 -7.83
N ILE A 85 -9.80 -27.65 -7.76
CA ILE A 85 -11.26 -27.78 -8.01
C ILE A 85 -11.56 -28.28 -9.44
N LEU A 86 -10.76 -27.87 -10.43
CA LEU A 86 -10.98 -28.22 -11.84
C LEU A 86 -10.40 -29.58 -12.25
N SER A 87 -9.56 -30.19 -11.40
CA SER A 87 -8.91 -31.48 -11.68
C SER A 87 -9.74 -32.67 -11.18
N ASP A 88 -10.81 -32.42 -10.41
CA ASP A 88 -11.87 -33.36 -10.03
C ASP A 88 -13.09 -33.25 -10.96
#